data_AF-A0A1X2HAI6-F1
#
_entry.id   AF-A0A1X2HAI6-F1
#
_cell.length_a   1.000
_cell.length_b   1.000
_cell.length_c   1.000
_cell.angle_alpha   90.00
_cell.angle_beta   90.00
_cell.angle_gamma   90.00
#
_symmetry.space_group_name_H-M   'P 1'
#
loop_
_entity.id
_entity.type
_entity.pdbx_description
1 polymer ?
#
loop_
_entity_poly.entity_id
_entity_poly.type
_entity_poly.pdbx_seq_one_letter_code
_entity_poly.pdbx_strand_id
1 'polypeptide(L)'
;MAAIPLSVPEAAASTDTIQFKLVAHSDQISWLHEKLSLLPEVVVPPLPEPPLTSRMDDQDYVERKRLQIERFFEKIMTRDLFVQHPDFVHFLSSDMAPTEVGRTHRGVLSFLRFNRVIRPNDHGFKSYKAPMSLEGNDQETFHRHQVYIIRLESYFGAIAESLNHLIQNREALSDVLTHMGDLVIETTQSKYRLGDGSAEELRQGQRALDHKMQLFGLLMDELGFISTRQGIEETMKFGDVMIEQKNSMDPLKTVFNARTQKLMEYVESVKFRNKKRDKADKLKVRMGMHAPEVQATVAEEQE
;
A
#
# COMPACT_ATOMS: atom_id res chain seq x y z
N MET A 1 -5.44 -36.00 9.98
CA MET A 1 -4.78 -34.82 10.59
C MET A 1 -3.31 -35.17 10.75
N ALA A 2 -2.46 -34.75 9.82
CA ALA A 2 -1.02 -34.98 9.90
C ALA A 2 -0.38 -33.72 10.49
N ALA A 3 0.24 -33.86 11.65
CA ALA A 3 1.00 -32.80 12.30
C ALA A 3 2.34 -32.61 11.56
N ILE A 4 2.63 -31.37 11.17
CA ILE A 4 3.89 -30.99 10.54
C ILE A 4 4.97 -30.91 11.63
N PRO A 5 6.06 -31.69 11.57
CA PRO A 5 7.15 -31.58 12.54
C PRO A 5 8.05 -30.40 12.17
N LEU A 6 7.98 -29.32 12.97
CA LEU A 6 8.90 -28.18 12.90
C LEU A 6 9.97 -28.35 13.99
N SER A 7 11.25 -28.36 13.61
CA SER A 7 12.36 -28.39 14.58
C SER A 7 12.65 -26.97 15.08
N VAL A 8 12.79 -26.83 16.41
CA VAL A 8 12.98 -25.55 17.11
C VAL A 8 14.46 -25.33 17.38
N PRO A 9 15.08 -24.23 16.89
CA PRO A 9 16.33 -23.73 17.44
C PRO A 9 16.05 -23.08 18.81
N GLU A 10 16.83 -23.49 19.80
CA GLU A 10 16.65 -23.31 21.25
C GLU A 10 16.81 -21.87 21.76
N ALA A 11 16.02 -20.90 21.25
CA ALA A 11 15.99 -19.56 21.84
C ALA A 11 14.60 -18.90 21.74
N ALA A 12 14.04 -18.60 22.91
CA ALA A 12 12.84 -17.80 23.17
C ALA A 12 11.46 -18.47 22.93
N ALA A 13 11.23 -19.62 23.57
CA ALA A 13 9.86 -20.05 23.88
C ALA A 13 9.41 -19.38 25.19
N SER A 14 8.41 -18.48 25.12
CA SER A 14 7.60 -18.16 26.30
C SER A 14 6.46 -19.18 26.40
N THR A 15 5.92 -19.40 27.59
CA THR A 15 4.99 -20.51 27.89
C THR A 15 3.72 -20.55 27.02
N ASP A 16 3.37 -19.45 26.34
CA ASP A 16 2.14 -19.33 25.54
C ASP A 16 2.36 -18.91 24.07
N THR A 17 3.59 -18.68 23.63
CA THR A 17 3.88 -18.28 22.24
C THR A 17 5.19 -18.87 21.74
N ILE A 18 5.11 -19.65 20.66
CA ILE A 18 6.29 -20.06 19.90
C ILE A 18 6.63 -18.91 18.95
N GLN A 19 7.80 -18.30 19.15
CA GLN A 19 8.30 -17.23 18.28
C GLN A 19 9.22 -17.83 17.21
N PHE A 20 8.87 -17.64 15.94
CA PHE A 20 9.73 -17.97 14.81
C PHE A 20 10.24 -16.69 14.15
N LYS A 21 11.54 -16.62 13.85
CA LYS A 21 12.11 -15.52 13.07
C LYS A 21 12.15 -15.90 11.60
N LEU A 22 11.28 -15.30 10.79
CA LEU A 22 11.32 -15.43 9.34
C LEU A 22 12.35 -14.43 8.76
N VAL A 23 13.25 -14.91 7.91
CA VAL A 23 14.13 -14.04 7.11
C VAL A 23 13.65 -14.14 5.66
N ALA A 24 12.90 -13.12 5.22
CA ALA A 24 12.37 -13.06 3.87
C ALA A 24 13.03 -11.93 3.07
N HIS A 25 13.42 -12.22 1.83
CA HIS A 25 13.93 -11.22 0.90
C HIS A 25 12.78 -10.54 0.16
N SER A 26 13.00 -9.32 -0.32
CA SER A 26 11.99 -8.53 -1.06
C SER A 26 11.38 -9.30 -2.23
N ASP A 27 12.18 -10.13 -2.90
CA ASP A 27 11.70 -10.96 -4.01
C ASP A 27 10.70 -12.02 -3.55
N GLN A 28 10.87 -12.62 -2.35
CA GLN A 28 9.99 -13.67 -1.82
C GLN A 28 8.63 -13.07 -1.42
N ILE A 29 8.66 -11.86 -0.86
CA ILE A 29 7.44 -11.10 -0.53
C ILE A 29 6.72 -10.71 -1.84
N SER A 30 7.46 -10.30 -2.87
CA SER A 30 6.90 -9.97 -4.18
C SER A 30 6.25 -11.18 -4.86
N TRP A 31 6.90 -12.35 -4.78
CA TRP A 31 6.37 -13.62 -5.27
C TRP A 31 5.05 -13.97 -4.57
N LEU A 32 5.00 -13.89 -3.25
CA LEU A 32 3.79 -14.19 -2.49
C LEU A 32 2.65 -13.25 -2.91
N HIS A 33 2.94 -11.95 -3.01
CA HIS A 33 1.95 -10.97 -3.44
C HIS A 33 1.43 -11.26 -4.86
N GLU A 34 2.29 -11.65 -5.81
CA GLU A 34 1.87 -12.07 -7.15
C GLU A 34 0.91 -13.27 -7.08
N LYS A 35 1.23 -14.29 -6.28
CA LYS A 35 0.40 -15.48 -6.09
C LYS A 35 -0.98 -15.15 -5.53
N LEU A 36 -1.02 -14.37 -4.44
CA LEU A 36 -2.28 -13.95 -3.83
C LEU A 36 -3.11 -13.06 -4.78
N SER A 37 -2.45 -12.26 -5.62
CA SER A 37 -3.11 -11.36 -6.59
C SER A 37 -3.80 -12.10 -7.75
N LEU A 38 -3.55 -13.40 -7.92
CA LEU A 38 -4.26 -14.22 -8.91
C LEU A 38 -5.72 -14.50 -8.52
N LEU A 39 -6.11 -14.22 -7.28
CA LEU A 39 -7.48 -14.39 -6.78
C LEU A 39 -8.36 -13.23 -7.30
N PRO A 40 -9.25 -13.47 -8.28
CA PRO A 40 -9.88 -12.40 -9.06
C PRO A 40 -10.90 -11.54 -8.29
N GLU A 41 -11.45 -12.06 -7.20
CA GLU A 41 -12.50 -11.39 -6.40
C GLU A 41 -11.96 -10.81 -5.09
N VAL A 42 -10.65 -10.95 -4.84
CA VAL A 42 -10.04 -10.69 -3.54
C VAL A 42 -9.11 -9.51 -3.66
N VAL A 43 -9.32 -8.52 -2.81
CA VAL A 43 -8.50 -7.31 -2.76
C VAL A 43 -7.24 -7.62 -1.95
N VAL A 44 -6.11 -7.83 -2.61
CA VAL A 44 -4.83 -7.99 -1.92
C VAL A 44 -4.29 -6.62 -1.48
N PRO A 45 -3.79 -6.47 -0.24
CA PRO A 45 -3.14 -5.23 0.21
C PRO A 45 -1.98 -4.86 -0.73
N PRO A 46 -1.76 -3.57 -1.01
CA PRO A 46 -0.70 -3.14 -1.91
C PRO A 46 0.67 -3.54 -1.35
N LEU A 47 1.53 -4.10 -2.21
CA LEU A 47 2.90 -4.43 -1.85
C LEU A 47 3.71 -3.14 -1.58
N PRO A 48 4.42 -3.04 -0.45
CA PRO A 48 5.37 -1.95 -0.21
C PRO A 48 6.47 -1.90 -1.26
N GLU A 49 6.98 -0.69 -1.56
CA GLU A 49 8.09 -0.56 -2.49
C GLU A 49 9.35 -1.26 -1.97
N PRO A 50 10.10 -1.95 -2.84
CA PRO A 50 11.32 -2.63 -2.46
C PRO A 50 12.34 -1.64 -1.86
N PRO A 51 13.14 -2.07 -0.87
CA PRO A 51 14.16 -1.23 -0.27
C PRO A 51 15.22 -0.82 -1.30
N LEU A 52 15.65 0.44 -1.25
CA LEU A 52 16.73 0.97 -2.06
C LEU A 52 18.07 0.62 -1.41
N THR A 53 18.92 -0.11 -2.13
CA THR A 53 20.25 -0.51 -1.64
C THR A 53 21.10 0.70 -1.22
N SER A 54 20.95 1.83 -1.92
CA SER A 54 21.68 3.08 -1.61
C SER A 54 21.29 3.74 -0.29
N ARG A 55 20.22 3.30 0.37
CA ARG A 55 19.74 3.82 1.66
C ARG A 55 19.76 2.78 2.78
N MET A 56 20.42 1.64 2.58
CA MET A 56 20.49 0.58 3.60
C MET A 56 21.36 0.94 4.81
N ASP A 57 22.24 1.93 4.68
CA ASP A 57 23.04 2.43 5.79
C ASP A 57 22.26 3.42 6.69
N ASP A 58 21.11 3.92 6.22
CA ASP A 58 20.22 4.80 6.97
C ASP A 58 19.28 3.99 7.86
N GLN A 59 19.50 4.05 9.17
CA GLN A 59 18.72 3.31 10.17
C GLN A 59 17.22 3.66 10.13
N ASP A 60 16.88 4.94 9.96
CA ASP A 60 15.47 5.37 9.90
C ASP A 60 14.82 4.84 8.62
N TYR A 61 15.53 4.85 7.50
CA TYR A 61 15.03 4.26 6.26
C TYR A 61 14.74 2.75 6.40
N VAL A 62 15.68 2.00 7.00
CA VAL A 62 15.53 0.55 7.21
C VAL A 62 14.35 0.27 8.14
N GLU A 63 14.22 1.01 9.25
CA GLU A 63 13.10 0.83 10.18
C GLU A 63 11.76 1.18 9.54
N ARG A 64 11.70 2.24 8.74
CA ARG A 64 10.50 2.60 7.95
C ARG A 64 10.09 1.46 7.02
N LYS A 65 11.05 0.83 6.33
CA LYS A 65 10.77 -0.33 5.45
C LYS A 65 10.32 -1.55 6.22
N ARG A 66 10.92 -1.82 7.39
CA ARG A 66 10.49 -2.89 8.29
C ARG A 66 9.03 -2.72 8.71
N LEU A 67 8.65 -1.52 9.15
CA LEU A 67 7.28 -1.18 9.55
C LEU A 67 6.27 -1.31 8.41
N GLN A 68 6.62 -0.90 7.18
CA GLN A 68 5.76 -1.07 6.01
C GLN A 68 5.49 -2.55 5.70
N ILE A 69 6.53 -3.39 5.78
CA ILE A 69 6.42 -4.84 5.56
C ILE A 69 5.59 -5.49 6.68
N GLU A 70 5.81 -5.09 7.93
CA GLU A 70 5.03 -5.55 9.09
C GLU A 70 3.53 -5.27 8.88
N ARG A 71 3.16 -4.02 8.60
CA ARG A 71 1.76 -3.65 8.33
C ARG A 71 1.16 -4.37 7.13
N PHE A 72 1.96 -4.65 6.10
CA PHE A 72 1.52 -5.46 4.96
C PHE A 72 1.14 -6.88 5.42
N PHE A 73 2.00 -7.54 6.19
CA PHE A 73 1.71 -8.88 6.70
C PHE A 73 0.56 -8.89 7.71
N GLU A 74 0.42 -7.90 8.57
CA GLU A 74 -0.75 -7.76 9.46
C GLU A 74 -2.06 -7.73 8.66
N LYS A 75 -2.12 -6.97 7.56
CA LYS A 75 -3.31 -6.90 6.69
C LYS A 75 -3.61 -8.22 5.97
N ILE A 76 -2.58 -9.04 5.72
CA ILE A 76 -2.75 -10.37 5.14
C ILE A 76 -3.21 -11.35 6.21
N MET A 77 -2.52 -11.39 7.35
CA MET A 77 -2.74 -12.34 8.43
C MET A 77 -4.07 -12.16 9.15
N THR A 78 -4.68 -10.97 9.06
CA THR A 78 -6.03 -10.71 9.58
C THR A 78 -7.15 -11.36 8.76
N ARG A 79 -6.85 -11.97 7.62
CA ARG A 79 -7.85 -12.58 6.72
C ARG A 79 -7.59 -14.07 6.55
N ASP A 80 -8.49 -14.88 7.09
CA ASP A 80 -8.41 -16.36 7.04
C ASP A 80 -8.17 -16.91 5.63
N LEU A 81 -8.78 -16.28 4.64
CA LEU A 81 -8.63 -16.63 3.22
C LEU A 81 -7.16 -16.63 2.77
N PHE A 82 -6.36 -15.67 3.25
CA PHE A 82 -4.94 -15.60 2.90
C PHE A 82 -4.10 -16.52 3.77
N VAL A 83 -4.39 -16.57 5.07
CA VAL A 83 -3.62 -17.41 6.02
C VAL A 83 -3.69 -18.89 5.66
N GLN A 84 -4.83 -19.34 5.15
CA GLN A 84 -5.04 -20.73 4.73
C GLN A 84 -4.62 -20.98 3.28
N HIS A 85 -4.19 -19.95 2.54
CA HIS A 85 -3.83 -20.10 1.13
C HIS A 85 -2.56 -20.98 0.99
N PRO A 86 -2.54 -22.00 0.11
CA PRO A 86 -1.39 -22.90 -0.03
C PRO A 86 -0.06 -22.18 -0.27
N ASP A 87 -0.05 -21.16 -1.11
CA ASP A 87 1.18 -20.37 -1.37
C ASP A 87 1.62 -19.53 -0.17
N PHE A 88 0.70 -19.10 0.70
CA PHE A 88 1.03 -18.38 1.93
C PHE A 88 1.60 -19.34 2.99
N VAL A 89 1.03 -20.54 3.10
CA VAL A 89 1.56 -21.60 3.96
C VAL A 89 2.93 -22.05 3.47
N HIS A 90 3.12 -22.22 2.15
CA HIS A 90 4.42 -22.51 1.54
C HIS A 90 5.43 -21.40 1.85
N PHE A 91 5.03 -20.14 1.71
CA PHE A 91 5.88 -18.99 2.02
C PHE A 91 6.40 -18.99 3.47
N LEU A 92 5.57 -19.40 4.42
CA LEU A 92 5.95 -19.50 5.83
C LEU A 92 6.67 -20.81 6.19
N SER A 93 6.71 -21.77 5.28
CA SER A 93 7.31 -23.08 5.51
C SER A 93 8.84 -23.02 5.49
N SER A 94 9.48 -23.96 6.18
CA SER A 94 10.93 -24.18 6.09
C SER A 94 11.40 -24.63 4.71
N ASP A 95 10.47 -25.08 3.87
CA ASP A 95 10.75 -25.76 2.61
C ASP A 95 10.91 -24.78 1.44
N MET A 96 10.52 -23.51 1.63
CA MET A 96 10.67 -22.48 0.61
C MET A 96 12.13 -22.10 0.41
N ALA A 97 12.75 -22.60 -0.66
CA ALA A 97 14.10 -22.20 -1.02
C ALA A 97 14.13 -20.78 -1.61
N PRO A 98 15.14 -19.94 -1.31
CA PRO A 98 15.28 -18.60 -1.91
C PRO A 98 15.33 -18.60 -3.45
N THR A 99 15.72 -19.73 -4.05
CA THR A 99 15.82 -19.92 -5.51
C THR A 99 14.48 -20.20 -6.19
N GLU A 100 13.45 -20.64 -5.46
CA GLU A 100 12.09 -20.85 -6.00
C GLU A 100 11.41 -19.54 -6.40
N VAL A 101 11.94 -18.44 -5.89
CA VAL A 101 11.46 -17.06 -6.06
C VAL A 101 12.05 -16.39 -7.29
N GLY A 102 12.83 -17.13 -8.08
CA GLY A 102 13.35 -16.63 -9.35
C GLY A 102 12.23 -15.98 -10.17
N ARG A 103 12.51 -14.79 -10.71
CA ARG A 103 11.63 -14.09 -11.66
C ARG A 103 11.04 -15.14 -12.58
N THR A 104 9.73 -15.38 -12.48
CA THR A 104 9.00 -16.18 -13.46
C THR A 104 9.50 -15.72 -14.80
N HIS A 105 10.27 -16.59 -15.47
CA HIS A 105 10.97 -16.23 -16.69
C HIS A 105 9.95 -15.56 -17.61
N ARG A 106 10.04 -14.23 -17.76
CA ARG A 106 9.72 -13.58 -19.02
C ARG A 106 10.73 -14.17 -19.97
N GLY A 107 10.42 -15.36 -20.48
CA GLY A 107 11.29 -16.08 -21.38
C GLY A 107 11.67 -15.15 -22.52
N VAL A 108 12.80 -15.41 -23.16
CA VAL A 108 13.31 -14.68 -24.33
C VAL A 108 12.37 -14.80 -25.54
N LEU A 109 11.10 -15.20 -25.35
CA LEU A 109 9.99 -15.23 -26.31
C LEU A 109 8.72 -14.55 -25.76
N SER A 110 8.79 -13.89 -24.60
CA SER A 110 7.67 -13.19 -23.96
C SER A 110 7.17 -11.97 -24.74
N PHE A 111 7.89 -11.54 -25.78
CA PHE A 111 7.41 -10.55 -26.74
C PHE A 111 6.34 -11.11 -27.71
N LEU A 112 6.16 -12.44 -27.78
CA LEU A 112 5.16 -13.08 -28.65
C LEU A 112 3.87 -13.49 -27.93
N ARG A 113 3.78 -13.37 -26.60
CA ARG A 113 2.51 -13.59 -25.89
C ARG A 113 1.67 -12.32 -25.90
N PHE A 114 0.80 -12.21 -26.90
CA PHE A 114 -0.35 -11.30 -26.97
C PHE A 114 -1.43 -11.58 -25.90
N ASN A 115 -1.05 -12.02 -24.70
CA ASN A 115 -1.98 -12.12 -23.58
C ASN A 115 -1.84 -10.87 -22.70
N ARG A 116 -2.66 -9.87 -23.04
CA ARG A 116 -3.23 -8.87 -22.14
C ARG A 116 -2.30 -8.34 -21.04
N VAL A 117 -1.18 -7.74 -21.44
CA VAL A 117 -0.69 -6.58 -20.69
C VAL A 117 -1.64 -5.44 -21.05
N ILE A 118 -2.77 -5.37 -20.34
CA ILE A 118 -3.53 -4.12 -20.23
C ILE A 118 -2.68 -3.24 -19.31
N ARG A 119 -1.65 -2.61 -19.89
CA ARG A 119 -1.15 -1.31 -19.44
C ARG A 119 -1.53 -0.27 -20.50
N PRO A 120 -2.78 0.19 -20.54
CA PRO A 120 -3.04 1.59 -20.65
C PRO A 120 -3.03 2.21 -19.25
N ASN A 121 -2.86 3.51 -19.22
CA ASN A 121 -2.93 4.40 -18.08
C ASN A 121 -4.35 4.38 -17.45
N ASP A 122 -4.73 3.28 -16.80
CA ASP A 122 -6.12 2.93 -16.40
C ASP A 122 -6.31 3.11 -14.88
N HIS A 123 -5.75 4.18 -14.29
CA HIS A 123 -5.86 4.50 -12.85
C HIS A 123 -7.27 4.87 -12.38
N GLY A 124 -8.27 4.75 -13.26
CA GLY A 124 -9.65 5.15 -13.02
C GLY A 124 -10.65 4.00 -13.14
N PHE A 125 -11.87 4.29 -12.74
CA PHE A 125 -12.98 3.36 -12.91
C PHE A 125 -13.47 3.33 -14.36
N LYS A 126 -13.66 2.12 -14.89
CA LYS A 126 -14.38 1.90 -16.14
C LYS A 126 -15.86 2.17 -15.91
N SER A 127 -16.42 3.06 -16.71
CA SER A 127 -17.85 3.36 -16.71
C SER A 127 -18.56 2.50 -17.74
N TYR A 128 -19.61 1.81 -17.30
CA TYR A 128 -20.50 1.06 -18.17
C TYR A 128 -21.93 1.17 -17.67
N LYS A 129 -22.83 1.55 -18.57
CA LYS A 129 -24.27 1.58 -18.30
C LYS A 129 -24.92 0.50 -19.15
N ALA A 130 -25.37 -0.58 -18.50
CA ALA A 130 -26.07 -1.64 -19.19
C ALA A 130 -27.37 -1.08 -19.80
N PRO A 131 -27.67 -1.37 -21.08
CA PRO A 131 -28.86 -0.86 -21.76
C PRO A 131 -30.16 -1.57 -21.32
N MET A 132 -30.06 -2.66 -20.56
CA MET A 132 -31.18 -3.43 -20.05
C MET A 132 -31.12 -3.45 -18.52
N SER A 133 -32.29 -3.32 -17.88
CA SER A 133 -32.40 -3.59 -16.44
C SER A 133 -32.11 -5.07 -16.21
N LEU A 134 -31.04 -5.36 -15.49
CA LEU A 134 -30.67 -6.72 -15.11
C LEU A 134 -31.09 -6.95 -13.67
N GLU A 135 -31.86 -8.00 -13.45
CA GLU A 135 -32.29 -8.43 -12.13
C GLU A 135 -31.06 -8.71 -11.24
N GLY A 136 -31.05 -8.15 -10.03
CA GLY A 136 -29.92 -8.26 -9.09
C GLY A 136 -28.71 -7.37 -9.39
N ASN A 137 -28.72 -6.57 -10.46
CA ASN A 137 -27.62 -5.63 -10.75
C ASN A 137 -27.90 -4.24 -10.16
N ASP A 138 -27.46 -4.01 -8.93
CA ASP A 138 -27.48 -2.68 -8.29
C ASP A 138 -26.31 -1.80 -8.80
N GLN A 139 -26.48 -1.29 -10.02
CA GLN A 139 -25.49 -0.42 -10.65
C GLN A 139 -25.37 0.94 -9.96
N GLU A 140 -26.42 1.39 -9.27
CA GLU A 140 -26.41 2.65 -8.54
C GLU A 140 -25.51 2.56 -7.30
N THR A 141 -25.68 1.52 -6.48
CA THR A 141 -24.80 1.27 -5.32
C THR A 141 -23.36 1.05 -5.77
N PHE A 142 -23.13 0.35 -6.87
CA PHE A 142 -21.79 0.19 -7.42
C PHE A 142 -21.15 1.52 -7.81
N HIS A 143 -21.90 2.40 -8.51
CA HIS A 143 -21.43 3.73 -8.87
C HIS A 143 -21.15 4.60 -7.64
N ARG A 144 -22.02 4.54 -6.62
CA ARG A 144 -21.81 5.23 -5.34
C ARG A 144 -20.50 4.80 -4.67
N HIS A 145 -20.18 3.50 -4.69
CA HIS A 145 -18.91 3.00 -4.17
C HIS A 145 -17.71 3.49 -4.98
N GLN A 146 -17.80 3.56 -6.32
CA GLN A 146 -16.73 4.13 -7.15
C GLN A 146 -16.42 5.58 -6.75
N VAL A 147 -17.47 6.40 -6.61
CA VAL A 147 -17.32 7.80 -6.16
C VAL A 147 -16.72 7.86 -4.76
N TYR A 148 -17.15 6.99 -3.85
CA TYR A 148 -16.62 6.92 -2.49
C TYR A 148 -15.14 6.57 -2.45
N ILE A 149 -14.70 5.58 -3.25
CA ILE A 149 -13.30 5.17 -3.36
C ILE A 149 -12.42 6.32 -3.86
N ILE A 150 -12.85 7.04 -4.91
CA ILE A 150 -12.13 8.22 -5.42
C ILE A 150 -12.01 9.31 -4.34
N ARG A 151 -13.08 9.55 -3.58
CA ARG A 151 -13.06 10.55 -2.49
C ARG A 151 -12.08 10.15 -1.38
N LEU A 152 -12.11 8.88 -0.96
CA LEU A 152 -11.18 8.37 0.04
C LEU A 152 -9.73 8.50 -0.43
N GLU A 153 -9.44 8.10 -1.67
CA GLU A 153 -8.10 8.26 -2.27
C GLU A 153 -7.62 9.71 -2.23
N SER A 154 -8.49 10.65 -2.61
CA SER A 154 -8.19 12.08 -2.56
C SER A 154 -7.95 12.57 -1.12
N TYR A 155 -8.76 12.14 -0.15
CA TYR A 155 -8.59 12.54 1.24
C TYR A 155 -7.31 11.98 1.85
N PHE A 156 -7.00 10.70 1.64
CA PHE A 156 -5.75 10.11 2.12
C PHE A 156 -4.53 10.77 1.49
N GLY A 157 -4.60 11.10 0.18
CA GLY A 157 -3.56 11.86 -0.50
C GLY A 157 -3.35 13.25 0.11
N ALA A 158 -4.43 14.01 0.32
CA ALA A 158 -4.37 15.36 0.89
C ALA A 158 -3.85 15.36 2.34
N ILE A 159 -4.23 14.36 3.15
CA ILE A 159 -3.70 14.21 4.51
C ILE A 159 -2.21 13.87 4.47
N ALA A 160 -1.78 12.93 3.63
CA ALA A 160 -0.36 12.58 3.49
C ALA A 160 0.49 13.79 3.06
N GLU A 161 -0.02 14.59 2.12
CA GLU A 161 0.63 15.83 1.70
C GLU A 161 0.70 16.86 2.83
N SER A 162 -0.39 17.05 3.58
CA SER A 162 -0.41 17.96 4.72
C SER A 162 0.57 17.55 5.82
N LEU A 163 0.73 16.24 6.05
CA LEU A 163 1.73 15.70 6.97
C LEU A 163 3.16 15.98 6.49
N ASN A 164 3.42 15.83 5.19
CA ASN A 164 4.73 16.19 4.61
C ASN A 164 5.07 17.67 4.83
N HIS A 165 4.11 18.57 4.66
CA HIS A 165 4.30 20.00 4.95
C HIS A 165 4.57 20.25 6.44
N LEU A 166 3.87 19.53 7.34
CA LEU A 166 4.13 19.62 8.77
C LEU A 166 5.56 19.23 9.13
N ILE A 167 6.09 18.17 8.49
CA ILE A 167 7.47 17.71 8.71
C ILE A 167 8.48 18.76 8.25
N GLN A 168 8.31 19.32 7.05
CA GLN A 168 9.16 20.41 6.56
C GLN A 168 9.16 21.62 7.49
N ASN A 169 7.99 21.97 8.04
CA ASN A 169 7.88 23.07 9.01
C ASN A 169 8.60 22.74 10.33
N ARG A 170 8.62 21.47 10.76
CA ARG A 170 9.35 21.03 11.97
C ARG A 170 10.87 21.06 11.77
N GLU A 171 11.35 20.67 10.59
CA GLU A 171 12.76 20.78 10.22
C GLU A 171 13.19 22.27 10.21
N ALA A 172 12.41 23.12 9.55
CA ALA A 172 12.67 24.57 9.56
C ALA A 172 12.62 25.17 10.97
N LEU A 173 11.70 24.71 11.83
CA LEU A 173 11.65 25.13 13.22
C LEU A 173 12.90 24.68 13.99
N SER A 174 13.39 23.45 13.74
CA SER A 174 14.65 22.96 14.34
C SER A 174 15.82 23.88 14.00
N ASP A 175 15.97 24.25 12.72
CA ASP A 175 17.04 25.15 12.27
C ASP A 175 16.96 26.52 12.96
N VAL A 176 15.74 27.06 13.09
CA VAL A 176 15.51 28.35 13.78
C VAL A 176 15.85 28.25 15.27
N LEU A 177 15.52 27.14 15.93
CA LEU A 177 15.81 26.94 17.35
C LEU A 177 17.32 26.90 17.60
N THR A 178 18.06 26.09 16.84
CA THR A 178 19.53 26.02 16.90
C THR A 178 20.14 27.39 16.65
N HIS A 179 19.70 28.09 15.60
CA HIS A 179 20.22 29.43 15.29
C HIS A 179 19.94 30.45 16.42
N MET A 180 18.77 30.38 17.05
CA MET A 180 18.45 31.23 18.19
C MET A 180 19.35 30.92 19.39
N GLY A 181 19.68 29.65 19.64
CA GLY A 181 20.65 29.24 20.66
C GLY A 181 22.02 29.89 20.43
N ASP A 182 22.53 29.77 19.21
CA ASP A 182 23.81 30.36 18.78
C ASP A 182 23.83 31.89 18.95
N LEU A 183 22.78 32.57 18.48
CA LEU A 183 22.67 34.03 18.60
C LEU A 183 22.63 34.49 20.05
N VAL A 184 21.91 33.78 20.93
CA VAL A 184 21.84 34.12 22.36
C VAL A 184 23.22 33.95 22.99
N ILE A 185 23.93 32.86 22.71
CA ILE A 185 25.31 32.65 23.14
C ILE A 185 26.21 33.79 22.66
N GLU A 186 26.20 34.10 21.35
CA GLU A 186 27.07 35.11 20.75
C GLU A 186 26.81 36.51 21.32
N THR A 187 25.54 36.89 21.49
CA THR A 187 25.16 38.22 21.97
C THR A 187 25.46 38.44 23.44
N THR A 188 25.38 37.39 24.26
CA THR A 188 25.50 37.51 25.73
C THR A 188 26.89 37.18 26.26
N GLN A 189 27.65 36.31 25.59
CA GLN A 189 29.00 35.93 26.02
C GLN A 189 30.09 36.91 25.60
N SER A 190 29.77 37.92 24.78
CA SER A 190 30.79 38.84 24.29
C SER A 190 31.33 39.70 25.44
N LYS A 191 32.50 39.30 25.98
CA LYS A 191 33.37 40.12 26.85
C LYS A 191 33.55 41.55 26.33
N TYR A 192 33.45 41.73 25.01
CA TYR A 192 33.59 43.02 24.33
C TYR A 192 32.33 43.90 24.38
N ARG A 193 31.13 43.33 24.62
CA ARG A 193 29.86 44.09 24.62
C ARG A 193 29.36 44.48 26.00
N LEU A 194 29.66 43.69 27.03
CA LEU A 194 29.20 43.94 28.40
C LEU A 194 30.27 44.58 29.32
N GLY A 195 31.50 44.72 28.81
CA GLY A 195 32.62 45.37 29.49
C GLY A 195 33.32 44.47 30.52
N ASP A 196 34.56 44.81 30.88
CA ASP A 196 35.44 43.97 31.70
C ASP A 196 35.04 43.83 33.19
N GLY A 197 33.87 44.37 33.59
CA GLY A 197 33.37 44.28 34.96
C GLY A 197 34.42 44.77 35.97
N SER A 198 34.55 46.09 36.12
CA SER A 198 35.56 46.71 36.98
C SER A 198 35.41 46.34 38.47
N ALA A 199 34.25 45.81 38.88
CA ALA A 199 34.00 45.25 40.22
C ALA A 199 33.89 43.71 40.20
N GLU A 200 34.45 43.05 41.22
CA GLU A 200 34.47 41.57 41.33
C GLU A 200 33.07 40.95 41.34
N GLU A 201 32.09 41.61 41.96
CA GLU A 201 30.67 41.18 41.98
C GLU A 201 30.04 41.18 40.58
N LEU A 202 30.37 42.17 39.74
CA LEU A 202 29.90 42.23 38.35
C LEU A 202 30.52 41.11 37.51
N ARG A 203 31.77 40.74 37.81
CA ARG A 203 32.46 39.61 37.16
C ARG A 203 31.81 38.26 37.48
N GLN A 204 31.37 38.05 38.71
CA GLN A 204 30.65 36.83 39.09
C GLN A 204 29.25 36.78 38.45
N GLY A 205 28.53 37.90 38.43
CA GLY A 205 27.25 38.01 37.73
C GLY A 205 27.36 37.71 36.23
N GLN A 206 28.41 38.24 35.58
CA GLN A 206 28.68 37.98 34.17
C GLN A 206 28.96 36.49 33.89
N ARG A 207 29.81 35.84 34.69
CA ARG A 207 30.06 34.39 34.55
C ARG A 207 28.80 33.55 34.74
N ALA A 208 27.95 33.93 35.69
CA ALA A 208 26.67 33.25 35.93
C ALA A 208 25.70 33.44 34.75
N LEU A 209 25.68 34.62 34.13
CA LEU A 209 24.93 34.86 32.90
C LEU A 209 25.47 34.03 31.75
N ASP A 210 26.78 34.08 31.48
CA ASP A 210 27.44 33.32 30.41
C ASP A 210 27.10 31.83 30.51
N HIS A 211 27.18 31.25 31.71
CA HIS A 211 26.83 29.86 31.97
C HIS A 211 25.36 29.55 31.66
N LYS A 212 24.43 30.42 32.09
CA LYS A 212 23.00 30.24 31.79
C LYS A 212 22.70 30.34 30.30
N MET A 213 23.43 31.17 29.57
CA MET A 213 23.24 31.35 28.12
C MET A 213 23.84 30.17 27.34
N GLN A 214 24.95 29.58 27.80
CA GLN A 214 25.43 28.29 27.29
C GLN A 214 24.40 27.19 27.47
N LEU A 215 23.83 27.07 28.68
CA LEU A 215 22.80 26.09 28.96
C LEU A 215 21.56 26.31 28.08
N PHE A 216 21.17 27.57 27.88
CA PHE A 216 20.07 27.92 26.98
C PHE A 216 20.33 27.43 25.54
N GLY A 217 21.52 27.71 24.98
CA GLY A 217 21.85 27.25 23.62
C GLY A 217 21.81 25.73 23.49
N LEU A 218 22.38 25.00 24.46
CA LEU A 218 22.34 23.53 24.49
C LEU A 218 20.89 22.99 24.52
N LEU A 219 20.01 23.63 25.30
CA LEU A 219 18.60 23.24 25.36
C LEU A 219 17.85 23.54 24.05
N MET A 220 18.23 24.60 23.34
CA MET A 220 17.65 24.92 22.04
C MET A 220 18.07 23.91 20.96
N ASP A 221 19.32 23.46 20.98
CA ASP A 221 19.81 22.38 20.11
C ASP A 221 19.10 21.06 20.41
N GLU A 222 18.95 20.71 21.70
CA GLU A 222 18.24 19.51 22.11
C GLU A 222 16.76 19.56 21.67
N LEU A 223 16.11 20.72 21.80
CA LEU A 223 14.74 20.92 21.34
C LEU A 223 14.60 20.77 19.82
N GLY A 224 15.57 21.31 19.05
CA GLY A 224 15.63 21.13 17.60
C GLY A 224 15.77 19.66 17.20
N PHE A 225 16.69 18.94 17.85
CA PHE A 225 16.87 17.50 17.65
C PHE A 225 15.59 16.71 17.93
N ILE A 226 14.92 16.99 19.05
CA ILE A 226 13.65 16.34 19.42
C ILE A 226 12.56 16.65 18.38
N SER A 227 12.45 17.90 17.92
CA SER A 227 11.48 18.31 16.89
C SER A 227 11.66 17.52 15.59
N THR A 228 12.91 17.37 15.14
CA THR A 228 13.26 16.60 13.94
C THR A 228 12.94 15.12 14.11
N ARG A 229 13.35 14.51 15.23
CA ARG A 229 13.04 13.10 15.54
C ARG A 229 11.53 12.83 15.61
N GLN A 230 10.76 13.74 16.21
CA GLN A 230 9.31 13.62 16.26
C GLN A 230 8.70 13.64 14.84
N GLY A 231 9.20 14.49 13.95
CA GLY A 231 8.76 14.52 12.54
C GLY A 231 8.96 13.18 11.83
N ILE A 232 10.13 12.56 12.01
CA ILE A 232 10.45 11.25 11.44
C ILE A 232 9.48 10.17 11.96
N GLU A 233 9.27 10.10 13.27
CA GLU A 233 8.36 9.15 13.91
C GLU A 233 6.89 9.34 13.46
N GLU A 234 6.43 10.58 13.38
CA GLU A 234 5.09 10.92 12.89
C GLU A 234 4.92 10.51 11.43
N THR A 235 5.96 10.64 10.60
CA THR A 235 5.97 10.17 9.22
C THR A 235 5.76 8.66 9.14
N MET A 236 6.54 7.89 9.92
CA MET A 236 6.51 6.43 9.90
C MET A 236 5.17 5.87 10.40
N LYS A 237 4.54 6.54 11.37
CA LYS A 237 3.31 6.08 12.03
C LYS A 237 2.03 6.59 11.37
N PHE A 238 2.03 7.81 10.84
CA PHE A 238 0.83 8.43 10.25
C PHE A 238 0.97 8.65 8.75
N GLY A 239 2.07 9.29 8.31
CA GLY A 239 2.29 9.62 6.90
C GLY A 239 2.26 8.40 6.00
N ASP A 240 3.06 7.39 6.34
CA ASP A 240 3.11 6.12 5.60
C ASP A 240 1.78 5.39 5.60
N VAL A 241 1.06 5.40 6.72
CA VAL A 241 -0.25 4.76 6.82
C VAL A 241 -1.25 5.43 5.89
N MET A 242 -1.25 6.76 5.77
CA MET A 242 -2.12 7.47 4.83
C MET A 242 -1.77 7.14 3.38
N ILE A 243 -0.49 7.08 3.02
CA ILE A 243 -0.04 6.66 1.69
C ILE A 243 -0.47 5.21 1.41
N GLU A 244 -0.33 4.31 2.37
CA GLU A 244 -0.78 2.92 2.23
C GLU A 244 -2.30 2.81 2.03
N GLN A 245 -3.09 3.59 2.76
CA GLN A 245 -4.55 3.62 2.60
C GLN A 245 -4.95 4.17 1.23
N LYS A 246 -4.29 5.24 0.77
CA LYS A 246 -4.44 5.75 -0.60
C LYS A 246 -4.13 4.65 -1.62
N ASN A 247 -2.99 3.98 -1.49
CA ASN A 247 -2.56 2.94 -2.44
C ASN A 247 -3.47 1.69 -2.38
N SER A 248 -4.15 1.45 -1.26
CA SER A 248 -5.14 0.36 -1.14
C SER A 248 -6.39 0.59 -1.98
N MET A 249 -6.59 1.80 -2.52
CA MET A 249 -7.69 2.10 -3.44
C MET A 249 -7.48 1.51 -4.84
N ASP A 250 -6.23 1.29 -5.28
CA ASP A 250 -5.95 0.78 -6.63
C ASP A 250 -6.35 -0.70 -6.83
N PRO A 251 -6.07 -1.63 -5.90
CA PRO A 251 -6.60 -2.98 -5.97
C PRO A 251 -8.14 -3.02 -5.99
N LEU A 252 -8.81 -2.13 -5.24
CA LEU A 252 -10.28 -2.00 -5.28
C LEU A 252 -10.77 -1.58 -6.67
N LYS A 253 -10.14 -0.57 -7.29
CA LYS A 253 -10.45 -0.17 -8.67
C LYS A 253 -10.29 -1.33 -9.65
N THR A 254 -9.27 -2.16 -9.46
CA THR A 254 -9.03 -3.35 -10.30
C THR A 254 -10.19 -4.34 -10.22
N VAL A 255 -10.64 -4.69 -9.01
CA VAL A 255 -11.79 -5.60 -8.80
C VAL A 255 -13.07 -5.01 -9.39
N PHE A 256 -13.32 -3.72 -9.18
CA PHE A 256 -14.47 -3.03 -9.75
C PHE A 256 -14.42 -3.03 -11.30
N ASN A 257 -13.26 -2.78 -11.88
CA ASN A 257 -13.07 -2.81 -13.32
C ASN A 257 -13.25 -4.22 -13.89
N ALA A 258 -12.83 -5.26 -13.17
CA ALA A 258 -13.08 -6.66 -13.52
C ALA A 258 -14.58 -6.99 -13.52
N ARG A 259 -15.34 -6.54 -12.50
CA ARG A 259 -16.80 -6.66 -12.48
C ARG A 259 -17.44 -5.94 -13.67
N THR A 260 -17.03 -4.71 -13.95
CA THR A 260 -17.52 -3.93 -15.10
C THR A 260 -17.28 -4.68 -16.42
N GLN A 261 -16.09 -5.27 -16.59
CA GLN A 261 -15.76 -6.10 -17.76
C GLN A 261 -16.67 -7.33 -17.85
N LYS A 262 -16.91 -8.03 -16.74
CA LYS A 262 -17.81 -9.19 -16.69
C LYS A 262 -19.26 -8.82 -17.03
N LEU A 263 -19.71 -7.65 -16.58
CA LEU A 263 -21.03 -7.13 -16.93
C LEU A 263 -21.14 -6.84 -18.43
N MET A 264 -20.10 -6.28 -19.06
CA MET A 264 -20.06 -6.09 -20.52
C MET A 264 -20.16 -7.43 -21.25
N GLU A 265 -19.34 -8.41 -20.86
CA GLU A 265 -19.33 -9.76 -21.44
C GLU A 265 -20.71 -10.42 -21.33
N TYR A 266 -21.35 -10.32 -20.16
CA TYR A 266 -22.69 -10.86 -19.94
C TYR A 266 -23.74 -10.21 -20.85
N VAL A 267 -23.76 -8.88 -20.96
CA VAL A 267 -24.70 -8.17 -21.84
C VAL A 267 -24.49 -8.55 -23.31
N GLU A 268 -23.26 -8.75 -23.74
CA GLU A 268 -22.95 -9.23 -25.09
C GLU A 268 -23.47 -10.65 -25.34
N SER A 269 -23.26 -11.57 -24.39
CA SER A 269 -23.82 -12.93 -24.45
C SER A 269 -25.35 -12.92 -24.51
N VAL A 270 -26.01 -12.06 -23.72
CA VAL A 270 -27.48 -11.91 -23.75
C VAL A 270 -27.94 -11.36 -25.11
N LYS A 271 -27.26 -10.37 -25.67
CA LYS A 271 -27.57 -9.85 -27.01
C LYS A 271 -27.41 -10.92 -28.09
N PHE A 272 -26.36 -11.73 -28.00
CA PHE A 272 -26.12 -12.81 -28.94
C PHE A 272 -27.21 -13.89 -28.86
N ARG A 273 -27.56 -14.33 -27.64
CA ARG A 273 -28.68 -15.24 -27.39
C ARG A 273 -30.00 -14.69 -27.94
N ASN A 274 -30.32 -13.42 -27.65
CA ASN A 274 -31.56 -12.80 -28.15
C ASN A 274 -31.61 -12.77 -29.68
N LYS A 275 -30.48 -12.51 -30.36
CA LYS A 275 -30.41 -12.58 -31.83
C LYS A 275 -30.66 -14.00 -32.36
N LYS A 276 -30.14 -15.05 -31.70
CA LYS A 276 -30.41 -16.45 -32.05
C LYS A 276 -31.91 -16.77 -31.88
N ARG A 277 -32.48 -16.43 -30.73
CA ARG A 277 -33.92 -16.60 -30.44
C ARG A 277 -34.79 -15.89 -31.46
N ASP A 278 -34.52 -14.62 -31.76
CA ASP A 278 -35.32 -13.84 -32.72
C ASP A 278 -35.23 -14.42 -34.15
N LYS A 279 -34.12 -15.07 -34.52
CA LYS A 279 -34.01 -15.83 -35.78
C LYS A 279 -34.86 -17.09 -35.74
N ALA A 280 -34.76 -17.88 -34.67
CA ALA A 280 -35.54 -19.10 -34.48
C ALA A 280 -37.05 -18.79 -34.51
N ASP A 281 -37.49 -17.72 -33.86
CA ASP A 281 -38.91 -17.32 -33.84
C ASP A 281 -39.41 -16.88 -35.22
N LYS A 282 -38.59 -16.16 -36.01
CA LYS A 282 -38.92 -15.84 -37.41
C LYS A 282 -39.06 -17.09 -38.27
N LEU A 283 -38.20 -18.09 -38.05
CA LEU A 283 -38.22 -19.38 -38.73
C LEU A 283 -39.45 -20.21 -38.34
N LYS A 284 -39.79 -20.27 -37.04
CA LYS A 284 -41.02 -20.91 -36.53
C LYS A 284 -42.27 -20.35 -37.19
N VAL A 285 -42.37 -19.01 -37.30
CA VAL A 285 -43.50 -18.33 -37.94
C VAL A 285 -43.60 -18.66 -39.43
N ARG A 286 -42.46 -18.81 -40.12
CA ARG A 286 -42.42 -19.04 -41.58
C ARG A 286 -42.65 -20.50 -41.97
N MET A 287 -42.10 -21.45 -41.21
CA MET A 287 -41.98 -22.86 -41.63
C MET A 287 -42.68 -23.85 -40.69
N GLY A 288 -43.24 -23.37 -39.58
CA GLY A 288 -43.86 -24.20 -38.57
C GLY A 288 -42.85 -24.87 -37.62
N MET A 289 -43.30 -25.21 -36.41
CA MET A 289 -42.44 -25.66 -35.32
C MET A 289 -41.70 -26.99 -35.58
N HIS A 290 -42.20 -27.81 -36.50
CA HIS A 290 -41.67 -29.15 -36.79
C HIS A 290 -40.73 -29.21 -38.00
N ALA A 291 -40.41 -28.06 -38.63
CA ALA A 291 -39.43 -28.05 -39.71
C ALA A 291 -38.03 -28.40 -39.15
N PRO A 292 -37.25 -29.27 -39.83
CA PRO A 292 -35.92 -29.68 -39.36
C PRO A 292 -34.95 -28.50 -39.21
N GLU A 293 -35.10 -27.47 -40.05
CA GLU A 293 -34.33 -26.22 -39.98
C GLU A 293 -34.65 -25.39 -38.73
N VAL A 294 -35.90 -25.43 -38.26
CA VAL A 294 -36.35 -24.80 -37.02
C VAL A 294 -35.83 -25.58 -35.81
N GLN A 295 -35.84 -26.91 -35.86
CA GLN A 295 -35.31 -27.75 -34.79
C GLN A 295 -33.79 -27.59 -34.64
N ALA A 296 -33.05 -27.48 -35.75
CA ALA A 296 -31.61 -27.20 -35.72
C ALA A 296 -31.30 -25.82 -35.11
N THR A 297 -32.04 -24.77 -35.48
CA THR A 297 -31.83 -23.42 -34.92
C THR A 297 -32.28 -23.29 -33.46
N VAL A 298 -33.27 -24.07 -33.01
CA VAL A 298 -33.67 -24.14 -31.59
C VAL A 298 -32.62 -24.91 -30.77
N ALA A 299 -32.00 -25.95 -31.33
CA ALA A 299 -30.88 -26.65 -30.69
C ALA A 299 -29.67 -25.71 -30.53
N GLU A 300 -29.35 -24.90 -31.54
CA GLU A 300 -28.31 -23.87 -31.46
C GLU A 300 -28.64 -22.74 -30.46
N GLU A 301 -29.90 -22.53 -30.06
CA GLU A 301 -30.27 -21.56 -29.03
C GLU A 301 -29.92 -22.05 -27.61
N GLN A 302 -29.87 -23.38 -27.41
CA GLN A 302 -29.61 -24.02 -26.12
C GLN A 302 -28.10 -24.18 -25.81
N GLU A 303 -27.23 -24.01 -26.82
CA GLU A 303 -25.76 -23.86 -26.70
C GLU A 303 -25.31 -22.39 -26.59
#